data_AF-A0AAD7Y194-F1
#
_entry.id   AF-A0AAD7Y194-F1
#
_cell.length_a   1.000
_cell.length_b   1.000
_cell.length_c   1.000
_cell.angle_alpha   90.00
_cell.angle_beta   90.00
_cell.angle_gamma   90.00
#
_symmetry.space_group_name_H-M   'P 1'
#
loop_
_entity.id
_entity.type
_entity.pdbx_description
1 polymer ?
#
loop_
_entity_poly.entity_id
_entity_poly.type
_entity_poly.pdbx_seq_one_letter_code
_entity_poly.pdbx_strand_id
1 'polypeptide(L)'
;MTALEVTLRKFKFTRILSHDTRNKLVYVLGNVDDQLAILSFERAQYDDALIPELAKHTCQLQDVIENNIYGWALGNIDIQQPDTRIKIIYPATELHVKKYEQQDRRMIVETPTMYRDITRPYIQSLPSERIQWVTNILNGTSEADRIIYRDNDPQNGFVILPDMKWDGTCESLYWVAIAFRNDITCLRDLTPAHIPLLKSIQKAAYEKVKENTNLDADQLRLFIHYQPSYYHFHVHITAIAFADAPGVVAGQAHLLDNVIDNIEMYPEYYQRATLPFVIGNNHPLYLAHHPQSE
;
A
#
# COMPACT_ATOMS: atom_id res chain seq x y z
N MET A 1 -4.69 -5.62 38.17
CA MET A 1 -4.55 -6.18 36.83
C MET A 1 -5.34 -5.32 35.86
N THR A 2 -4.73 -4.94 34.74
CA THR A 2 -5.40 -4.16 33.70
C THR A 2 -6.41 -5.01 32.94
N ALA A 3 -7.38 -4.38 32.26
CA ALA A 3 -8.31 -5.10 31.40
C ALA A 3 -7.57 -5.96 30.36
N LEU A 4 -6.47 -5.46 29.79
CA LEU A 4 -5.61 -6.19 28.87
C LEU A 4 -5.02 -7.47 29.51
N GLU A 5 -4.45 -7.37 30.72
CA GLU A 5 -3.89 -8.53 31.42
C GLU A 5 -4.94 -9.61 31.72
N VAL A 6 -6.15 -9.20 32.12
CA VAL A 6 -7.26 -10.13 32.37
C VAL A 6 -7.65 -10.83 31.08
N THR A 7 -7.81 -10.08 29.98
CA THR A 7 -8.20 -10.64 28.69
C THR A 7 -7.14 -11.59 28.13
N LEU A 8 -5.85 -11.24 28.26
CA LEU A 8 -4.74 -12.12 27.87
C LEU A 8 -4.75 -13.44 28.65
N ARG A 9 -5.00 -13.40 29.96
CA ARG A 9 -5.07 -14.62 30.80
C ARG A 9 -6.24 -15.52 30.45
N LYS A 10 -7.36 -14.93 30.01
CA LYS A 10 -8.58 -15.67 29.65
C LYS A 10 -8.61 -16.12 28.18
N PHE A 11 -7.71 -15.61 27.36
CA PHE A 11 -7.72 -15.82 25.92
C PHE A 11 -7.54 -17.30 25.57
N LYS A 12 -8.54 -17.85 24.87
CA LYS A 12 -8.50 -19.21 24.30
C LYS A 12 -8.27 -19.11 22.81
N PHE A 13 -7.07 -19.47 22.37
CA PHE A 13 -6.70 -19.50 20.97
C PHE A 13 -7.66 -20.36 20.14
N THR A 14 -7.97 -19.93 18.92
CA THR A 14 -8.78 -20.65 17.95
C THR A 14 -8.01 -20.91 16.67
N ARG A 15 -7.50 -19.87 15.99
CA ARG A 15 -6.72 -20.00 14.76
C ARG A 15 -5.87 -18.76 14.48
N ILE A 16 -4.86 -18.91 13.62
CA ILE A 16 -4.09 -17.78 13.07
C ILE A 16 -4.97 -17.07 12.03
N LEU A 17 -5.03 -15.75 12.09
CA LEU A 17 -5.68 -14.92 11.07
C LEU A 17 -4.69 -14.54 9.99
N SER A 18 -3.52 -14.02 10.35
CA SER A 18 -2.46 -13.67 9.42
C SER A 18 -1.08 -13.76 10.06
N HIS A 19 -0.06 -14.07 9.27
CA HIS A 19 1.32 -14.15 9.71
C HIS A 19 2.24 -13.46 8.70
N ASP A 20 2.60 -12.22 9.01
CA ASP A 20 3.53 -11.41 8.23
C ASP A 20 4.95 -11.63 8.74
N THR A 21 5.67 -12.52 8.07
CA THR A 21 7.05 -12.88 8.43
C THR A 21 8.05 -11.75 8.14
N ARG A 22 7.73 -10.83 7.24
CA ARG A 22 8.58 -9.68 6.91
C ARG A 22 8.54 -8.64 8.02
N ASN A 23 7.34 -8.27 8.45
CA ASN A 23 7.13 -7.30 9.53
C ASN A 23 7.16 -7.95 10.93
N LYS A 24 7.36 -9.27 10.99
CA LYS A 24 7.40 -10.04 12.25
C LYS A 24 6.14 -9.79 13.08
N LEU A 25 4.99 -9.83 12.41
CA LEU A 25 3.66 -9.53 12.95
C LEU A 25 2.73 -10.71 12.73
N VAL A 26 2.05 -11.15 13.79
CA VAL A 26 1.02 -12.19 13.71
C VAL A 26 -0.28 -11.68 14.33
N TYR A 27 -1.40 -11.97 13.68
CA TYR A 27 -2.74 -11.82 14.22
C TYR A 27 -3.34 -13.19 14.51
N VAL A 28 -3.89 -13.37 15.70
CA VAL A 28 -4.55 -14.61 16.12
C VAL A 28 -5.97 -14.33 16.58
N LEU A 29 -6.87 -15.24 16.25
CA LEU A 29 -8.24 -15.25 16.72
C LEU A 29 -8.37 -16.20 17.91
N GLY A 30 -9.14 -15.78 18.89
CA GLY A 30 -9.55 -16.59 20.01
C GLY A 30 -10.86 -16.12 20.62
N ASN A 31 -11.16 -16.65 21.80
CA ASN A 31 -12.34 -16.31 22.56
C ASN A 31 -11.97 -15.92 23.99
N VAL A 32 -12.69 -14.95 24.54
CA VAL A 32 -12.67 -14.56 25.95
C VAL A 32 -14.12 -14.43 26.40
N ASP A 33 -14.50 -15.14 27.46
CA ASP A 33 -15.86 -15.14 28.00
C ASP A 33 -16.94 -15.31 26.89
N ASP A 34 -16.73 -16.27 25.99
CA ASP A 34 -17.58 -16.61 24.83
C ASP A 34 -17.78 -15.50 23.78
N GLN A 35 -16.93 -14.47 23.81
CA GLN A 35 -16.87 -13.43 22.79
C GLN A 35 -15.55 -13.48 22.01
N LEU A 36 -15.60 -13.17 20.72
CA LEU A 36 -14.41 -13.14 19.87
C LEU A 36 -13.40 -12.12 20.37
N ALA A 37 -12.12 -12.49 20.31
CA ALA A 37 -11.00 -11.62 20.61
C ALA A 37 -9.92 -11.79 19.54
N ILE A 38 -9.34 -10.69 19.08
CA ILE A 38 -8.16 -10.72 18.20
C ILE A 38 -6.98 -10.20 19.00
N LEU A 39 -5.87 -10.95 18.99
CA LEU A 39 -4.59 -10.49 19.52
C LEU A 39 -3.61 -10.32 18.36
N SER A 40 -2.74 -9.32 18.47
CA SER A 40 -1.59 -9.17 17.59
C SER A 40 -0.29 -9.15 18.38
N PHE A 41 0.74 -9.77 17.83
CA PHE A 41 2.09 -9.77 18.38
C PHE A 41 3.04 -9.30 17.28
N GLU A 42 3.69 -8.15 17.51
CA GLU A 42 4.60 -7.50 16.58
C GLU A 42 5.98 -7.36 17.23
N ARG A 43 7.05 -7.80 16.58
CA ARG A 43 8.40 -7.56 17.08
C ARG A 43 8.69 -6.05 17.08
N ALA A 44 9.14 -5.51 18.20
CA ALA A 44 9.56 -4.12 18.29
C ALA A 44 10.89 -3.90 17.55
N GLN A 45 11.12 -2.67 17.09
CA GLN A 45 12.41 -2.24 16.56
C GLN A 45 13.47 -2.23 17.67
N TYR A 46 14.74 -2.30 17.29
CA TYR A 46 15.84 -2.09 18.22
C TYR A 46 15.87 -0.62 18.66
N ASP A 47 16.19 -0.40 19.94
CA ASP A 47 16.57 0.92 20.43
C ASP A 47 17.95 1.28 19.89
N ASP A 48 18.07 2.43 19.24
CA ASP A 48 19.32 2.95 18.67
C ASP A 48 20.46 2.96 19.70
N ALA A 49 20.14 3.22 20.97
CA ALA A 49 21.12 3.23 22.05
C ALA A 49 21.69 1.83 22.36
N LEU A 50 20.96 0.76 22.03
CA LEU A 50 21.36 -0.62 22.29
C LEU A 50 22.08 -1.29 21.12
N ILE A 51 21.98 -0.72 19.91
CA ILE A 51 22.59 -1.28 18.69
C ILE A 51 24.07 -1.63 18.89
N PRO A 52 24.91 -0.79 19.54
CA PRO A 52 26.33 -1.10 19.75
C PRO A 52 26.59 -2.33 20.65
N GLU A 53 25.64 -2.69 21.52
CA GLU A 53 25.82 -3.77 22.50
C GLU A 53 25.21 -5.11 22.05
N LEU A 54 24.47 -5.16 20.93
CA LEU A 54 23.73 -6.36 20.49
C LEU A 54 24.60 -7.63 20.43
N ALA A 55 25.82 -7.53 19.89
CA ALA A 55 26.73 -8.68 19.76
C ALA A 55 27.11 -9.27 21.12
N LYS A 56 27.32 -8.43 22.13
CA LYS A 56 27.68 -8.85 23.49
C LYS A 56 26.53 -9.52 24.23
N HIS A 57 25.29 -9.12 23.92
CA HIS A 57 24.07 -9.69 24.49
C HIS A 57 23.51 -10.86 23.69
N THR A 58 24.18 -11.28 22.62
CA THR A 58 23.76 -12.42 21.82
C THR A 58 24.03 -13.73 22.56
N CYS A 59 23.01 -14.58 22.68
CA CYS A 59 23.11 -15.88 23.33
C CYS A 59 22.25 -16.93 22.60
N GLN A 60 22.40 -18.21 22.98
CA GLN A 60 21.58 -19.32 22.46
C GLN A 60 21.55 -19.44 20.93
N LEU A 61 22.73 -19.42 20.29
CA LEU A 61 22.80 -19.59 18.85
C LEU A 61 22.34 -20.99 18.39
N GLN A 62 21.58 -21.04 17.31
CA GLN A 62 21.09 -22.24 16.62
C GLN A 62 21.27 -22.08 15.11
N ASP A 63 21.32 -23.19 14.39
CA ASP A 63 21.46 -23.22 12.93
C ASP A 63 22.64 -22.39 12.41
N VAL A 64 23.77 -22.45 13.13
CA VAL A 64 24.99 -21.71 12.78
C VAL A 64 25.54 -22.24 11.46
N ILE A 65 25.66 -21.35 10.47
CA ILE A 65 26.25 -21.61 9.16
C ILE A 65 27.37 -20.61 8.94
N GLU A 66 28.51 -21.11 8.47
CA GLU A 66 29.68 -20.30 8.13
C GLU A 66 30.14 -20.64 6.71
N ASN A 67 30.48 -19.61 5.94
CA ASN A 67 31.04 -19.72 4.60
C ASN A 67 32.05 -18.60 4.36
N ASN A 68 33.34 -18.93 4.49
CA ASN A 68 34.47 -18.01 4.37
C ASN A 68 34.34 -16.82 5.34
N ILE A 69 33.99 -15.63 4.85
CA ILE A 69 33.81 -14.41 5.64
C ILE A 69 32.35 -14.15 6.04
N TYR A 70 31.43 -15.03 5.64
CA TYR A 70 30.00 -14.92 5.95
C TYR A 70 29.61 -15.92 7.03
N GLY A 71 28.81 -15.50 8.00
CA GLY A 71 28.22 -16.38 8.99
C GLY A 71 26.82 -15.92 9.38
N TRP A 72 25.92 -16.85 9.66
CA TRP A 72 24.57 -16.55 10.14
C TRP A 72 24.04 -17.67 11.05
N ALA A 73 23.13 -17.30 11.94
CA ALA A 73 22.51 -18.18 12.93
C ALA A 73 21.20 -17.56 13.42
N LEU A 74 20.32 -18.38 14.02
CA LEU A 74 19.26 -17.89 14.89
C LEU A 74 19.82 -17.70 16.30
N GLY A 75 19.44 -16.63 16.99
CA GLY A 75 19.96 -16.34 18.33
C GLY A 75 19.02 -15.45 19.13
N ASN A 76 19.19 -15.49 20.44
CA ASN A 76 18.49 -14.63 21.38
C ASN A 76 19.35 -13.40 21.69
N ILE A 77 18.69 -12.26 21.94
CA ILE A 77 19.33 -11.04 22.42
C ILE A 77 18.81 -10.76 23.82
N ASP A 78 19.61 -11.01 24.85
CA ASP A 78 19.23 -10.78 26.25
C ASP A 78 19.58 -9.36 26.70
N ILE A 79 18.70 -8.42 26.35
CA ILE A 79 18.78 -6.99 26.73
C ILE A 79 17.83 -6.62 27.89
N GLN A 80 17.11 -7.59 28.46
CA GLN A 80 16.13 -7.38 29.55
C GLN A 80 15.08 -6.27 29.27
N GLN A 81 14.72 -6.05 28.01
CA GLN A 81 13.72 -5.06 27.60
C GLN A 81 12.52 -5.72 26.91
N PRO A 82 11.30 -5.17 27.06
CA PRO A 82 10.16 -5.60 26.27
C PRO A 82 10.40 -5.38 24.78
N ASP A 83 10.17 -6.40 23.98
CA ASP A 83 10.54 -6.43 22.57
C ASP A 83 9.40 -6.86 21.64
N THR A 84 8.18 -6.94 22.19
CA THR A 84 6.98 -7.37 21.48
C THR A 84 5.84 -6.42 21.81
N ARG A 85 5.31 -5.76 20.78
CA ARG A 85 4.11 -4.94 20.89
C ARG A 85 2.87 -5.85 20.79
N ILE A 86 2.04 -5.80 21.82
CA ILE A 86 0.81 -6.58 21.92
C ILE A 86 -0.38 -5.63 21.75
N LYS A 87 -1.31 -5.95 20.83
CA LYS A 87 -2.59 -5.24 20.69
C LYS A 87 -3.74 -6.23 20.84
N ILE A 88 -4.88 -5.72 21.29
CA ILE A 88 -6.11 -6.49 21.44
C ILE A 88 -7.29 -5.78 20.80
N ILE A 89 -8.18 -6.56 20.20
CA ILE A 89 -9.52 -6.15 19.80
C ILE A 89 -10.50 -7.07 20.52
N TYR A 90 -11.21 -6.53 21.51
CA TYR A 90 -12.16 -7.28 22.32
C TYR A 90 -13.29 -6.36 22.84
N PRO A 91 -14.58 -6.75 22.66
CA PRO A 91 -15.03 -7.86 21.83
C PRO A 91 -14.81 -7.57 20.34
N ALA A 92 -14.37 -8.57 19.58
CA ALA A 92 -14.22 -8.51 18.13
C ALA A 92 -15.53 -8.89 17.42
N THR A 93 -15.70 -8.40 16.20
CA THR A 93 -16.83 -8.73 15.32
C THR A 93 -16.32 -9.53 14.14
N GLU A 94 -17.22 -10.19 13.40
CA GLU A 94 -16.86 -10.88 12.14
C GLU A 94 -16.22 -9.94 11.10
N LEU A 95 -16.58 -8.64 11.13
CA LEU A 95 -15.94 -7.63 10.29
C LEU A 95 -14.48 -7.41 10.68
N HIS A 96 -14.17 -7.38 11.98
CA HIS A 96 -12.79 -7.33 12.45
C HIS A 96 -12.02 -8.59 12.03
N VAL A 97 -12.62 -9.78 12.20
CA VAL A 97 -11.99 -11.05 11.81
C VAL A 97 -11.61 -11.03 10.33
N LYS A 98 -12.56 -10.73 9.43
CA LYS A 98 -12.33 -10.66 7.98
C LYS A 98 -11.27 -9.62 7.58
N LYS A 99 -11.11 -8.55 8.35
CA LYS A 99 -10.10 -7.49 8.09
C LYS A 99 -8.67 -7.97 8.37
N TYR A 100 -8.47 -8.77 9.42
CA TYR A 100 -7.15 -9.25 9.84
C TYR A 100 -6.81 -10.65 9.33
N GLU A 101 -7.79 -11.33 8.74
CA GLU A 101 -7.62 -12.60 8.07
C GLU A 101 -6.83 -12.43 6.76
N GLN A 102 -5.74 -13.19 6.65
CA GLN A 102 -4.91 -13.23 5.46
C GLN A 102 -5.72 -13.83 4.33
N GLN A 103 -5.74 -13.12 3.21
CA GLN A 103 -6.36 -13.59 1.99
C GLN A 103 -5.27 -14.08 1.04
N ASP A 104 -5.51 -15.22 0.38
CA ASP A 104 -4.66 -15.66 -0.71
C ASP A 104 -4.66 -14.60 -1.80
N ARG A 105 -3.48 -14.10 -2.12
CA ARG A 105 -3.29 -13.20 -3.25
C ARG A 105 -3.00 -14.01 -4.50
N ARG A 106 -3.66 -13.63 -5.59
CA ARG A 106 -3.56 -14.30 -6.89
C ARG A 106 -3.15 -13.26 -7.94
N MET A 107 -2.36 -13.70 -8.91
CA MET A 107 -2.00 -12.90 -10.07
C MET A 107 -3.06 -13.10 -11.15
N ILE A 108 -3.59 -12.01 -11.70
CA ILE A 108 -4.38 -12.01 -12.93
C ILE A 108 -3.50 -11.41 -14.02
N VAL A 109 -3.35 -12.12 -15.13
CA VAL A 109 -2.62 -11.65 -16.32
C VAL A 109 -3.65 -11.15 -17.33
N GLU A 110 -4.06 -9.89 -17.16
CA GLU A 110 -5.25 -9.37 -17.84
C GLU A 110 -4.95 -8.90 -19.27
N THR A 111 -5.54 -9.58 -20.24
CA THR A 111 -5.50 -9.17 -21.66
C THR A 111 -6.46 -8.00 -21.93
N PRO A 112 -6.30 -7.27 -23.06
CA PRO A 112 -7.26 -6.25 -23.49
C PRO A 112 -8.72 -6.74 -23.54
N THR A 113 -8.92 -7.97 -24.02
CA THR A 113 -10.24 -8.62 -24.07
C THR A 113 -10.82 -8.81 -22.67
N MET A 114 -10.02 -9.30 -21.72
CA MET A 114 -10.45 -9.44 -20.32
C MET A 114 -10.78 -8.09 -19.68
N TYR A 115 -9.99 -7.04 -19.95
CA TYR A 115 -10.32 -5.70 -19.47
C TYR A 115 -11.67 -5.24 -20.01
N ARG A 116 -11.88 -5.36 -21.33
CA ARG A 116 -13.13 -4.93 -22.00
C ARG A 116 -14.35 -5.68 -21.48
N ASP A 117 -14.24 -6.99 -21.32
CA ASP A 117 -15.39 -7.88 -21.09
C ASP A 117 -15.68 -8.11 -19.60
N ILE A 118 -14.70 -7.91 -18.71
CA ILE A 118 -14.81 -8.24 -17.29
C ILE A 118 -14.53 -7.01 -16.41
N THR A 119 -13.32 -6.45 -16.51
CA THR A 119 -12.87 -5.40 -15.58
C THR A 119 -13.57 -4.07 -15.81
N ARG A 120 -13.75 -3.63 -17.06
CA ARG A 120 -14.45 -2.38 -17.39
C ARG A 120 -15.92 -2.43 -16.92
N PRO A 121 -16.71 -3.51 -17.18
CA PRO A 121 -18.03 -3.66 -16.58
C PRO A 121 -18.01 -3.62 -15.05
N TYR A 122 -17.03 -4.26 -14.41
CA TYR A 122 -16.86 -4.16 -12.96
C TYR A 122 -16.65 -2.71 -12.49
N ILE A 123 -15.73 -1.96 -13.13
CA ILE A 123 -15.49 -0.54 -12.82
C ILE A 123 -16.77 0.28 -12.96
N GLN A 124 -17.52 0.08 -14.05
CA GLN A 124 -18.77 0.77 -14.34
C GLN A 124 -19.89 0.42 -13.34
N SER A 125 -19.85 -0.76 -12.73
CA SER A 125 -20.81 -1.18 -11.70
C SER A 125 -20.56 -0.55 -10.33
N LEU A 126 -19.40 0.09 -10.12
CA LEU A 126 -19.06 0.68 -8.83
C LEU A 126 -19.92 1.93 -8.57
N PRO A 127 -20.48 2.09 -7.36
CA PRO A 127 -21.21 3.29 -6.98
C PRO A 127 -20.29 4.52 -6.99
N SER A 128 -20.78 5.65 -7.51
CA SER A 128 -20.02 6.91 -7.59
C SER A 128 -19.62 7.45 -6.21
N GLU A 129 -20.36 7.11 -5.16
CA GLU A 129 -20.07 7.50 -3.78
C GLU A 129 -18.69 6.99 -3.31
N ARG A 130 -18.15 5.93 -3.93
CA ARG A 130 -16.81 5.41 -3.61
C ARG A 130 -15.68 6.41 -3.88
N ILE A 131 -15.90 7.37 -4.77
CA ILE A 131 -14.93 8.43 -5.09
C ILE A 131 -15.39 9.81 -4.60
N GLN A 132 -16.46 9.90 -3.80
CA GLN A 132 -16.98 11.18 -3.31
C GLN A 132 -15.94 11.98 -2.53
N TRP A 133 -15.09 11.30 -1.76
CA TRP A 133 -14.00 11.95 -1.02
C TRP A 133 -12.98 12.62 -1.96
N VAL A 134 -12.73 12.03 -3.14
CA VAL A 134 -11.87 12.63 -4.18
C VAL A 134 -12.51 13.91 -4.69
N THR A 135 -13.80 13.87 -5.04
CA THR A 135 -14.56 15.04 -5.47
C THR A 135 -14.53 16.14 -4.42
N ASN A 136 -14.63 15.79 -3.13
CA ASN A 136 -14.60 16.76 -2.04
C ASN A 136 -13.25 17.50 -1.95
N ILE A 137 -12.12 16.80 -2.16
CA ILE A 137 -10.78 17.39 -2.21
C ILE A 137 -10.65 18.30 -3.43
N LEU A 138 -11.06 17.84 -4.62
CA LEU A 138 -10.96 18.60 -5.86
C LEU A 138 -11.80 19.89 -5.79
N ASN A 139 -12.97 19.84 -5.16
CA ASN A 139 -13.83 21.02 -4.94
C ASN A 139 -13.38 21.92 -3.79
N GLY A 140 -12.34 21.55 -3.02
CA GLY A 140 -11.87 22.31 -1.86
C GLY A 140 -12.81 22.26 -0.66
N THR A 141 -13.72 21.29 -0.61
CA THR A 141 -14.67 21.09 0.51
C THR A 141 -14.11 20.19 1.62
N SER A 142 -12.99 19.50 1.35
CA SER A 142 -12.24 18.66 2.30
C SER A 142 -10.74 18.78 2.03
N GLU A 143 -9.93 18.70 3.09
CA GLU A 143 -8.46 18.72 3.04
C GLU A 143 -7.84 19.91 2.28
N ALA A 144 -8.57 21.01 2.11
CA ALA A 144 -8.13 22.17 1.34
C ALA A 144 -6.87 22.83 1.93
N ASP A 145 -6.72 22.76 3.25
CA ASP A 145 -5.57 23.22 4.02
C ASP A 145 -4.33 22.33 3.87
N ARG A 146 -4.50 21.08 3.41
CA ARG A 146 -3.42 20.11 3.20
C ARG A 146 -2.87 20.13 1.77
N ILE A 147 -3.49 20.89 0.86
CA ILE A 147 -3.06 20.97 -0.53
C ILE A 147 -1.71 21.70 -0.61
N ILE A 148 -0.70 21.01 -1.14
CA ILE A 148 0.65 21.55 -1.39
C ILE A 148 0.68 22.33 -2.71
N TYR A 149 -0.03 21.82 -3.71
CA TYR A 149 -0.07 22.42 -5.04
C TYR A 149 -1.42 22.18 -5.72
N ARG A 150 -1.87 23.16 -6.49
CA ARG A 150 -3.09 23.11 -7.28
C ARG A 150 -2.85 23.81 -8.62
N ASP A 151 -3.00 23.07 -9.70
CA ASP A 151 -3.07 23.59 -11.06
C ASP A 151 -4.53 23.57 -11.53
N ASN A 152 -5.12 24.75 -11.76
CA ASN A 152 -6.54 24.88 -12.12
C ASN A 152 -6.80 24.72 -13.62
N ASP A 153 -5.86 24.23 -14.43
CA ASP A 153 -6.11 23.94 -15.84
C ASP A 153 -7.29 22.94 -15.98
N PRO A 154 -8.29 23.23 -16.84
CA PRO A 154 -9.50 22.42 -16.92
C PRO A 154 -9.29 21.02 -17.51
N GLN A 155 -8.19 20.77 -18.24
CA GLN A 155 -7.91 19.50 -18.90
C GLN A 155 -6.71 18.75 -18.30
N ASN A 156 -5.71 19.50 -17.85
CA ASN A 156 -4.42 19.01 -17.36
C ASN A 156 -4.13 19.43 -15.92
N GLY A 157 -5.11 20.04 -15.24
CA GLY A 157 -4.97 20.43 -13.85
C GLY A 157 -5.13 19.26 -12.89
N PHE A 158 -4.54 19.44 -11.71
CA PHE A 158 -4.50 18.46 -10.63
C PHE A 158 -4.20 19.14 -9.30
N VAL A 159 -4.35 18.38 -8.21
CA VAL A 159 -3.86 18.77 -6.87
C VAL A 159 -2.77 17.80 -6.42
N ILE A 160 -1.78 18.29 -5.67
CA ILE A 160 -0.83 17.48 -4.90
C ILE A 160 -1.10 17.72 -3.42
N LEU A 161 -1.22 16.65 -2.66
CA LEU A 161 -1.39 16.68 -1.21
C LEU A 161 -0.74 15.45 -0.55
N PRO A 162 -0.43 15.51 0.75
CA PRO A 162 0.08 14.35 1.45
C PRO A 162 -0.92 13.20 1.54
N ASP A 163 -0.43 11.96 1.34
CA ASP A 163 -1.25 10.77 1.56
C ASP A 163 -1.56 10.60 3.06
N MET A 164 -2.71 10.03 3.38
CA MET A 164 -3.13 9.77 4.77
C MET A 164 -2.18 8.84 5.54
N LYS A 165 -1.34 8.08 4.83
CA LYS A 165 -0.38 7.13 5.43
C LYS A 165 0.97 7.77 5.75
N TRP A 166 1.21 9.01 5.34
CA TRP A 166 2.48 9.67 5.57
C TRP A 166 2.61 10.15 7.02
N ASP A 167 3.76 9.89 7.65
CA ASP A 167 4.05 10.32 9.03
C ASP A 167 4.72 11.70 9.14
N GLY A 168 5.00 12.35 8.00
CA GLY A 168 5.63 13.67 7.94
C GLY A 168 7.15 13.67 7.79
N THR A 169 7.80 12.51 7.81
CA THR A 169 9.26 12.39 7.63
C THR A 169 9.66 12.33 6.16
N CYS A 170 10.90 12.72 5.84
CA CYS A 170 11.37 12.70 4.45
C CYS A 170 11.61 11.26 3.96
N GLU A 171 12.08 10.39 4.85
CA GLU A 171 12.38 8.99 4.59
C GLU A 171 11.13 8.20 4.17
N SER A 172 9.97 8.57 4.72
CA SER A 172 8.67 7.97 4.43
C SER A 172 7.83 8.80 3.45
N LEU A 173 8.39 9.84 2.80
CA LEU A 173 7.62 10.80 1.99
C LEU A 173 6.61 10.07 1.12
N TYR A 174 5.33 10.43 1.27
CA TYR A 174 4.25 9.86 0.51
C TYR A 174 3.17 10.91 0.24
N TRP A 175 3.18 11.45 -0.98
CA TRP A 175 2.14 12.33 -1.49
C TRP A 175 1.38 11.67 -2.64
N VAL A 176 0.26 12.27 -3.00
CA VAL A 176 -0.54 11.86 -4.15
C VAL A 176 -0.90 13.07 -5.00
N ALA A 177 -0.79 12.91 -6.32
CA ALA A 177 -1.35 13.84 -7.29
C ALA A 177 -2.71 13.31 -7.78
N ILE A 178 -3.75 14.13 -7.77
CA ILE A 178 -5.11 13.75 -8.20
C ILE A 178 -5.56 14.69 -9.32
N ALA A 179 -5.86 14.15 -10.50
CA ALA A 179 -6.27 14.96 -11.66
C ALA A 179 -7.70 15.52 -11.51
N PHE A 180 -7.99 16.69 -12.09
CA PHE A 180 -9.35 17.24 -12.10
C PHE A 180 -10.30 16.49 -13.03
N ARG A 181 -9.80 16.03 -14.16
CA ARG A 181 -10.58 15.29 -15.15
C ARG A 181 -11.07 13.96 -14.58
N ASN A 182 -12.28 13.57 -14.97
CA ASN A 182 -13.00 12.41 -14.46
C ASN A 182 -13.14 11.28 -15.49
N ASP A 183 -12.60 11.45 -16.69
CA ASP A 183 -12.67 10.49 -17.78
C ASP A 183 -11.51 9.46 -17.77
N ILE A 184 -10.57 9.60 -16.84
CA ILE A 184 -9.50 8.63 -16.61
C ILE A 184 -9.77 7.88 -15.31
N THR A 185 -10.15 6.61 -15.43
CA THR A 185 -10.44 5.75 -14.27
C THR A 185 -9.21 4.98 -13.82
N CYS A 186 -8.36 4.58 -14.76
CA CYS A 186 -7.14 3.81 -14.51
C CYS A 186 -6.15 3.90 -15.69
N LEU A 187 -5.06 3.14 -15.60
CA LEU A 187 -3.99 3.10 -16.59
C LEU A 187 -4.47 2.79 -18.03
N ARG A 188 -5.54 2.01 -18.18
CA ARG A 188 -6.14 1.62 -19.47
C ARG A 188 -6.75 2.78 -20.26
N ASP A 189 -7.08 3.88 -19.60
CA ASP A 189 -7.71 5.05 -20.24
C ASP A 189 -6.65 6.06 -20.74
N LEU A 190 -5.37 5.88 -20.41
CA LEU A 190 -4.30 6.79 -20.84
C LEU A 190 -3.99 6.63 -22.34
N THR A 191 -3.78 7.77 -22.99
CA THR A 191 -3.56 7.95 -24.44
C THR A 191 -2.67 9.18 -24.65
N PRO A 192 -2.20 9.49 -25.88
CA PRO A 192 -1.34 10.65 -26.11
C PRO A 192 -1.96 11.99 -25.66
N ALA A 193 -3.29 12.12 -25.66
CA ALA A 193 -3.99 13.31 -25.18
C ALA A 193 -3.73 13.63 -23.69
N HIS A 194 -3.24 12.63 -22.94
CA HIS A 194 -2.98 12.71 -21.51
C HIS A 194 -1.52 13.07 -21.19
N ILE A 195 -0.59 12.99 -22.15
CA ILE A 195 0.83 13.27 -21.93
C ILE A 195 1.06 14.65 -21.28
N PRO A 196 0.38 15.75 -21.67
CA PRO A 196 0.56 17.04 -21.02
C PRO A 196 0.27 17.00 -19.51
N LEU A 197 -0.85 16.39 -19.10
CA LEU A 197 -1.17 16.15 -17.68
C LEU A 197 -0.08 15.34 -16.97
N LEU A 198 0.36 14.23 -17.56
CA LEU A 198 1.38 13.35 -16.94
C LEU A 198 2.70 14.09 -16.72
N LYS A 199 3.18 14.85 -17.71
CA LYS A 199 4.41 15.65 -17.61
C LYS A 199 4.25 16.83 -16.63
N SER A 200 3.08 17.46 -16.58
CA SER A 200 2.81 18.52 -15.60
C SER A 200 2.81 17.99 -14.17
N ILE A 201 2.20 16.83 -13.91
CA ILE A 201 2.28 16.15 -12.60
C ILE A 201 3.73 15.85 -12.24
N GLN A 202 4.49 15.26 -13.15
CA GLN A 202 5.90 14.93 -12.91
C GLN A 202 6.72 16.16 -12.53
N LYS A 203 6.63 17.21 -13.33
CA LYS A 203 7.36 18.46 -13.10
C LYS A 203 6.98 19.09 -11.76
N ALA A 204 5.68 19.23 -11.48
CA ALA A 204 5.21 19.81 -10.23
C ALA A 204 5.62 18.96 -9.02
N ALA A 205 5.63 17.63 -9.12
CA ALA A 205 6.10 16.77 -8.04
C ALA A 205 7.57 17.04 -7.70
N TYR A 206 8.46 17.09 -8.70
CA TYR A 206 9.88 17.40 -8.47
C TYR A 206 10.09 18.79 -7.87
N GLU A 207 9.42 19.81 -8.41
CA GLU A 207 9.51 21.18 -7.90
C GLU A 207 9.00 21.28 -6.46
N LYS A 208 7.82 20.73 -6.18
CA LYS A 208 7.16 20.89 -4.88
C LYS A 208 7.78 20.05 -3.79
N VAL A 209 8.30 18.87 -4.10
CA VAL A 209 9.11 18.12 -3.13
C VAL A 209 10.37 18.89 -2.79
N LYS A 210 11.08 19.43 -3.79
CA LYS A 210 12.32 20.20 -3.54
C LYS A 210 12.08 21.47 -2.72
N GLU A 211 10.94 22.13 -2.90
CA GLU A 211 10.56 23.33 -2.15
C GLU A 211 10.17 23.05 -0.70
N ASN A 212 9.54 21.89 -0.42
CA ASN A 212 8.96 21.59 0.89
C ASN A 212 9.78 20.57 1.70
N THR A 213 10.82 19.97 1.11
CA THR A 213 11.66 18.95 1.73
C THR A 213 13.12 19.13 1.29
N ASN A 214 14.02 18.29 1.79
CA ASN A 214 15.42 18.26 1.37
C ASN A 214 15.70 17.23 0.24
N LEU A 215 14.67 16.60 -0.32
CA LEU A 215 14.84 15.56 -1.33
C LEU A 215 15.02 16.14 -2.75
N ASP A 216 15.89 15.48 -3.52
CA ASP A 216 16.10 15.72 -4.95
C ASP A 216 15.19 14.84 -5.82
N ALA A 217 15.05 15.20 -7.10
CA ALA A 217 14.17 14.51 -8.04
C ALA A 217 14.55 13.03 -8.23
N ASP A 218 15.84 12.72 -8.21
CA ASP A 218 16.38 11.35 -8.31
C ASP A 218 16.23 10.54 -7.01
N GLN A 219 15.75 11.16 -5.94
CA GLN A 219 15.38 10.51 -4.69
C GLN A 219 13.87 10.21 -4.62
N LEU A 220 13.13 10.46 -5.72
CA LEU A 220 11.70 10.20 -5.81
C LEU A 220 11.36 9.04 -6.73
N ARG A 221 10.25 8.38 -6.40
CA ARG A 221 9.58 7.36 -7.21
C ARG A 221 8.16 7.82 -7.47
N LEU A 222 7.85 8.09 -8.74
CA LEU A 222 6.50 8.46 -9.18
C LEU A 222 5.87 7.28 -9.90
N PHE A 223 4.68 6.85 -9.48
CA PHE A 223 4.04 5.67 -10.06
C PHE A 223 2.50 5.69 -10.00
N ILE A 224 1.89 4.93 -10.91
CA ILE A 224 0.46 4.71 -11.01
C ILE A 224 0.16 3.26 -10.62
N HIS A 225 -0.90 3.04 -9.85
CA HIS A 225 -1.36 1.69 -9.53
C HIS A 225 -2.21 1.07 -10.64
N TYR A 226 -2.00 -0.21 -10.91
CA TYR A 226 -2.92 -1.06 -11.66
C TYR A 226 -3.12 -2.42 -10.94
N GLN A 227 -4.30 -2.79 -10.45
CA GLN A 227 -5.50 -1.95 -10.33
C GLN A 227 -5.33 -0.87 -9.24
N PRO A 228 -5.94 0.32 -9.40
CA PRO A 228 -5.92 1.33 -8.35
C PRO A 228 -6.87 0.97 -7.19
N SER A 229 -6.64 1.57 -6.02
CA SER A 229 -7.55 1.38 -4.87
C SER A 229 -8.91 2.06 -5.06
N TYR A 230 -8.97 3.07 -5.93
CA TYR A 230 -10.16 3.79 -6.36
C TYR A 230 -9.99 4.24 -7.81
N TYR A 231 -11.09 4.24 -8.57
CA TYR A 231 -11.07 4.46 -10.02
C TYR A 231 -11.25 5.94 -10.38
N HIS A 232 -10.29 6.77 -9.95
CA HIS A 232 -10.11 8.15 -10.37
C HIS A 232 -8.61 8.37 -10.50
N PHE A 233 -8.14 8.93 -11.61
CA PHE A 233 -6.71 8.97 -11.90
C PHE A 233 -5.88 9.72 -10.86
N HIS A 234 -4.85 9.04 -10.36
CA HIS A 234 -3.90 9.57 -9.40
C HIS A 234 -2.51 8.99 -9.60
N VAL A 235 -1.50 9.75 -9.18
CA VAL A 235 -0.08 9.36 -9.21
C VAL A 235 0.45 9.42 -7.78
N HIS A 236 1.10 8.34 -7.34
CA HIS A 236 1.81 8.30 -6.08
C HIS A 236 3.19 8.93 -6.25
N ILE A 237 3.57 9.78 -5.29
CA ILE A 237 4.88 10.44 -5.23
C ILE A 237 5.51 10.00 -3.92
N THR A 238 6.53 9.15 -3.97
CA THR A 238 7.18 8.61 -2.77
C THR A 238 8.68 8.84 -2.76
N ALA A 239 9.29 9.00 -1.58
CA ALA A 239 10.75 8.87 -1.47
C ALA A 239 11.20 7.45 -1.90
N ILE A 240 12.35 7.35 -2.56
CA ILE A 240 12.97 6.05 -2.88
C ILE A 240 13.35 5.31 -1.59
N ALA A 241 13.76 6.06 -0.56
CA ALA A 241 14.07 5.55 0.78
C ALA A 241 12.88 4.82 1.42
N PHE A 242 11.64 5.17 1.05
CA PHE A 242 10.44 4.43 1.43
C PHE A 242 10.30 3.16 0.57
N ALA A 243 11.20 2.20 0.80
CA ALA A 243 11.35 1.01 -0.03
C ALA A 243 10.11 0.10 -0.02
N ASP A 244 9.30 0.15 1.03
CA ASP A 244 8.09 -0.65 1.24
C ASP A 244 6.80 0.18 1.18
N ALA A 245 6.85 1.35 0.51
CA ALA A 245 5.67 2.16 0.25
C ALA A 245 4.49 1.31 -0.26
N PRO A 246 3.27 1.46 0.28
CA PRO A 246 2.13 0.62 -0.06
C PRO A 246 1.86 0.52 -1.57
N GLY A 247 1.94 -0.69 -2.11
CA GLY A 247 1.61 -0.99 -3.51
C GLY A 247 2.75 -0.76 -4.51
N VAL A 248 3.97 -0.47 -4.03
CA VAL A 248 5.17 -0.26 -4.88
C VAL A 248 5.73 -1.55 -5.52
N VAL A 249 4.97 -2.64 -5.47
CA VAL A 249 5.38 -3.96 -5.94
C VAL A 249 5.25 -4.03 -7.47
N ALA A 250 6.20 -4.72 -8.12
CA ALA A 250 6.16 -4.95 -9.56
C ALA A 250 4.84 -5.60 -10.00
N GLY A 251 4.28 -5.10 -11.11
CA GLY A 251 2.95 -5.51 -11.59
C GLY A 251 1.78 -4.79 -10.91
N GLN A 252 2.01 -4.07 -9.80
CA GLN A 252 1.01 -3.13 -9.27
C GLN A 252 1.42 -1.69 -9.54
N ALA A 253 2.68 -1.32 -9.30
CA ALA A 253 3.20 0.01 -9.59
C ALA A 253 3.78 0.09 -11.01
N HIS A 254 3.33 1.10 -11.76
CA HIS A 254 3.85 1.48 -13.07
C HIS A 254 4.51 2.85 -12.96
N LEU A 255 5.83 2.93 -13.16
CA LEU A 255 6.58 4.18 -13.08
C LEU A 255 6.05 5.20 -14.10
N LEU A 256 5.89 6.45 -13.67
CA LEU A 256 5.31 7.50 -14.51
C LEU A 256 6.14 7.76 -15.76
N ASP A 257 7.47 7.75 -15.66
CA ASP A 257 8.38 7.87 -16.81
C ASP A 257 8.12 6.79 -17.85
N ASN A 258 8.09 5.53 -17.44
CA ASN A 258 7.78 4.42 -18.34
C ASN A 258 6.37 4.54 -18.94
N VAL A 259 5.40 5.07 -18.18
CA VAL A 259 4.04 5.30 -18.69
C VAL A 259 4.02 6.33 -19.81
N ILE A 260 4.73 7.44 -19.62
CA ILE A 260 4.89 8.48 -20.63
C ILE A 260 5.59 7.90 -21.86
N ASP A 261 6.75 7.27 -21.68
CA ASP A 261 7.55 6.68 -22.76
C ASP A 261 6.77 5.63 -23.56
N ASN A 262 6.02 4.76 -22.88
CA ASN A 262 5.20 3.74 -23.53
C ASN A 262 4.14 4.35 -24.46
N ILE A 263 3.47 5.42 -24.02
CA ILE A 263 2.43 6.11 -24.81
C ILE A 263 3.06 6.87 -25.97
N GLU A 264 4.21 7.52 -25.76
CA GLU A 264 4.94 8.24 -26.80
C GLU A 264 5.47 7.31 -27.89
N MET A 265 5.97 6.12 -27.50
CA MET A 265 6.43 5.11 -28.43
C MET A 265 5.26 4.42 -29.16
N TYR A 266 4.17 4.16 -28.43
CA TYR A 266 3.02 3.46 -28.97
C TYR A 266 1.70 4.02 -28.41
N PRO A 267 0.97 4.86 -29.18
CA PRO A 267 -0.23 5.57 -28.71
C PRO A 267 -1.32 4.72 -28.05
N GLU A 268 -1.45 3.45 -28.44
CA GLU A 268 -2.45 2.51 -27.93
C GLU A 268 -1.87 1.48 -26.93
N TYR A 269 -0.70 1.76 -26.35
CA TYR A 269 0.03 0.81 -25.50
C TYR A 269 -0.84 0.22 -24.40
N TYR A 270 -1.47 1.06 -23.58
CA TYR A 270 -2.25 0.59 -22.45
C TYR A 270 -3.58 -0.05 -22.85
N GLN A 271 -4.10 0.24 -24.04
CA GLN A 271 -5.27 -0.44 -24.58
C GLN A 271 -4.95 -1.83 -25.11
N ARG A 272 -3.68 -2.09 -25.49
CA ARG A 272 -3.26 -3.35 -26.15
C ARG A 272 -2.38 -4.25 -25.28
N ALA A 273 -1.68 -3.70 -24.30
CA ALA A 273 -0.79 -4.48 -23.44
C ALA A 273 -1.58 -5.46 -22.57
N THR A 274 -0.98 -6.61 -22.28
CA THR A 274 -1.45 -7.48 -21.20
C THR A 274 -0.86 -6.96 -19.89
N LEU A 275 -1.72 -6.62 -18.93
CA LEU A 275 -1.31 -6.00 -17.67
C LEU A 275 -1.53 -6.97 -16.51
N PRO A 276 -0.45 -7.56 -15.96
CA PRO A 276 -0.57 -8.41 -14.78
C PRO A 276 -0.87 -7.54 -13.55
N PHE A 277 -1.73 -8.01 -12.64
CA PHE A 277 -1.93 -7.39 -11.33
C PHE A 277 -2.24 -8.43 -10.26
N VAL A 278 -1.91 -8.10 -9.00
CA VAL A 278 -2.17 -8.97 -7.85
C VAL A 278 -3.44 -8.53 -7.14
N ILE A 279 -4.29 -9.49 -6.78
CA ILE A 279 -5.54 -9.23 -6.07
C ILE A 279 -5.88 -10.35 -5.09
N GLY A 280 -6.61 -10.03 -4.01
CA GLY A 280 -7.10 -11.05 -3.07
C GLY A 280 -8.18 -11.92 -3.72
N ASN A 281 -8.18 -13.23 -3.45
CA ASN A 281 -9.13 -14.18 -4.02
C ASN A 281 -10.60 -13.95 -3.58
N ASN A 282 -10.82 -13.22 -2.49
CA ASN A 282 -12.15 -12.81 -2.04
C ASN A 282 -12.62 -11.49 -2.64
N HIS A 283 -11.76 -10.80 -3.42
CA HIS A 283 -12.10 -9.51 -4.00
C HIS A 283 -13.14 -9.68 -5.13
N PRO A 284 -14.18 -8.82 -5.20
CA PRO A 284 -15.22 -8.93 -6.23
C PRO A 284 -14.69 -9.02 -7.67
N LEU A 285 -13.69 -8.21 -8.02
CA LEU A 285 -13.04 -8.29 -9.33
C LEU A 285 -12.34 -9.64 -9.57
N TYR A 286 -11.72 -10.27 -8.56
CA TYR A 286 -11.12 -11.60 -8.75
C TYR A 286 -12.19 -12.63 -9.10
N LEU A 287 -13.31 -12.60 -8.37
CA LEU A 287 -14.46 -13.48 -8.59
C LEU A 287 -15.07 -13.26 -9.99
N ALA A 288 -15.11 -12.02 -10.48
CA ALA A 288 -15.57 -11.71 -11.84
C ALA A 288 -14.67 -12.32 -12.94
N HIS A 289 -13.35 -12.44 -12.69
CA HIS A 289 -12.42 -13.14 -13.59
C HIS A 289 -12.47 -14.67 -13.48
N HIS A 290 -13.08 -15.21 -12.42
CA HIS A 290 -13.18 -16.64 -12.15
C HIS A 290 -14.62 -16.99 -11.72
N PRO A 291 -15.61 -16.84 -12.62
CA PRO A 291 -16.98 -17.22 -12.31
C PRO A 291 -16.99 -18.70 -11.91
N GLN A 292 -17.58 -19.02 -10.75
CA GLN A 292 -17.78 -20.41 -10.39
C GLN A 292 -18.73 -21.03 -11.41
N SER A 293 -18.34 -22.16 -11.99
CA SER A 293 -19.25 -22.97 -12.79
C SER A 293 -20.43 -23.37 -11.90
N GLU A 294 -21.64 -23.00 -12.29
CA GLU A 294 -22.88 -23.56 -11.71
C GLU A 294 -22.95 -25.09 -11.89
#